data_AF-A0A9D6XNI5-F1
#
_entry.id   AF-A0A9D6XNI5-F1
#
_cell.length_a   1.000
_cell.length_b   1.000
_cell.length_c   1.000
_cell.angle_alpha   90.00
_cell.angle_beta   90.00
_cell.angle_gamma   90.00
#
_symmetry.space_group_name_H-M   'P 1'
#
loop_
_entity.id
_entity.type
_entity.pdbx_description
1 polymer ?
#
loop_
_entity_poly.entity_id
_entity_poly.type
_entity_poly.pdbx_seq_one_letter_code
_entity_poly.pdbx_strand_id
1 'polypeptide(L)'
;MIAPGEKAPDFTLSDHLGRRISLESFHNRRHVALLFYPLDWTPTCSQEVPEAQQLLPRFRAAHTQVLGVSVDSVYCHANWAKDLGGVSFPLLSDFQPKGETGRKYGVYLEEAGIEDRATVFVDCSGIVRHSSSVTPKGKRDVAALAKLCESLDAESTGKLEKLTEPAGLPKGTRLFVKSRCGFSRAALIARDNLHLKDQLEVHNVTQEAEARTDLLHLTGRDQAPCLVADGKPIHESADIIRYLVNATTDLPG
;
A
#
# COMPACT_ATOMS: atom_id res chain seq x y z
N MET A 1 19.18 -8.16 13.51
CA MET A 1 18.23 -7.06 13.30
C MET A 1 18.97 -5.73 13.44
N ILE A 2 18.67 -4.76 12.59
CA ILE A 2 19.28 -3.41 12.62
C ILE A 2 19.09 -2.72 13.97
N ALA A 3 20.11 -2.02 14.47
CA ALA A 3 20.04 -1.35 15.77
C ALA A 3 19.52 0.11 15.66
N PRO A 4 18.82 0.63 16.69
CA PRO A 4 18.53 2.06 16.78
C PRO A 4 19.81 2.91 16.72
N GLY A 5 19.74 4.03 16.00
CA GLY A 5 20.86 4.94 15.73
C GLY A 5 21.57 4.67 14.40
N GLU A 6 21.37 3.50 13.78
CA GLU A 6 21.94 3.19 12.46
C GLU A 6 21.15 3.84 11.33
N LYS A 7 21.82 4.11 10.21
CA LYS A 7 21.17 4.52 8.96
C LYS A 7 20.38 3.33 8.40
N ALA A 8 19.10 3.55 8.09
CA ALA A 8 18.25 2.52 7.52
C ALA A 8 18.75 2.12 6.11
N PRO A 9 18.96 0.82 5.83
CA PRO A 9 19.32 0.35 4.50
C PRO A 9 18.22 0.70 3.50
N ASP A 10 18.62 1.30 2.38
CA ASP A 10 17.68 1.65 1.33
C ASP A 10 17.19 0.41 0.57
N PHE A 11 15.99 0.52 0.02
CA PHE A 11 15.34 -0.48 -0.81
C PHE A 11 14.40 0.17 -1.81
N THR A 12 14.13 -0.53 -2.90
CA THR A 12 13.00 -0.21 -3.79
C THR A 12 12.21 -1.48 -4.07
N LEU A 13 11.03 -1.58 -3.47
CA LEU A 13 10.15 -2.75 -3.60
C LEU A 13 8.85 -2.37 -4.33
N SER A 14 8.25 -3.36 -4.98
CA SER A 14 6.93 -3.19 -5.58
C SER A 14 5.84 -3.45 -4.54
N ASP A 15 4.79 -2.63 -4.55
CA ASP A 15 3.62 -2.84 -3.70
C ASP A 15 2.49 -3.62 -4.41
N HIS A 16 1.45 -3.94 -3.66
CA HIS A 16 0.24 -4.65 -4.11
C HIS A 16 -0.65 -3.86 -5.08
N LEU A 17 -0.36 -2.57 -5.29
CA LEU A 17 -1.02 -1.70 -6.25
C LEU A 17 -0.12 -1.42 -7.48
N GLY A 18 1.02 -2.11 -7.60
CA GLY A 18 1.91 -2.01 -8.75
C GLY A 18 2.82 -0.77 -8.75
N ARG A 19 2.94 -0.06 -7.62
CA ARG A 19 3.90 1.02 -7.45
C ARG A 19 5.26 0.50 -7.06
N ARG A 20 6.32 1.23 -7.41
CA ARG A 20 7.65 1.05 -6.83
C ARG A 20 7.83 2.06 -5.70
N ILE A 21 8.07 1.56 -4.48
CA ILE A 21 8.27 2.36 -3.29
C ILE A 21 9.73 2.28 -2.89
N SER A 22 10.40 3.44 -2.84
CA SER A 22 11.76 3.56 -2.30
C SER A 22 11.74 4.17 -0.91
N LEU A 23 12.57 3.67 0.02
CA LEU A 23 12.66 4.26 1.35
C LEU A 23 13.10 5.73 1.30
N GLU A 24 14.07 6.05 0.44
CA GLU A 24 14.55 7.41 0.24
C GLU A 24 13.45 8.40 -0.18
N SER A 25 12.36 7.94 -0.84
CA SER A 25 11.25 8.81 -1.26
C SER A 25 10.49 9.46 -0.09
N PHE A 26 10.69 8.96 1.13
CA PHE A 26 10.10 9.51 2.36
C PHE A 26 11.02 10.49 3.10
N HIS A 27 12.29 10.64 2.69
CA HIS A 27 13.22 11.56 3.35
C HIS A 27 12.68 12.99 3.37
N ASN A 28 12.75 13.64 4.54
CA ASN A 28 12.18 14.97 4.83
C ASN A 28 10.67 15.09 4.62
N ARG A 29 9.96 14.00 4.33
CA ARG A 29 8.51 14.01 4.04
C ARG A 29 7.70 13.28 5.09
N ARG A 30 8.16 12.11 5.52
CA ARG A 30 7.48 11.24 6.48
C ARG A 30 8.49 10.44 7.30
N HIS A 31 8.07 10.02 8.47
CA HIS A 31 8.62 8.83 9.14
C HIS A 31 8.10 7.56 8.47
N VAL A 32 8.78 6.44 8.68
CA VAL A 32 8.39 5.15 8.11
C VAL A 32 8.35 4.08 9.19
N ALA A 33 7.20 3.43 9.34
CA ALA A 33 7.04 2.23 10.14
C ALA A 33 7.04 1.00 9.22
N LEU A 34 8.18 0.30 9.17
CA LEU A 34 8.33 -0.96 8.45
C LEU A 34 7.77 -2.09 9.31
N LEU A 35 6.73 -2.73 8.82
CA LEU A 35 6.06 -3.86 9.45
C LEU A 35 6.39 -5.14 8.69
N PHE A 36 7.53 -5.75 9.01
CA PHE A 36 7.88 -7.07 8.49
C PHE A 36 6.92 -8.13 9.08
N TYR A 37 6.47 -9.07 8.26
CA TYR A 37 5.59 -10.13 8.71
C TYR A 37 5.85 -11.46 7.96
N PRO A 38 5.57 -12.61 8.59
CA PRO A 38 5.92 -13.91 8.03
C PRO A 38 5.38 -14.19 6.63
N LEU A 39 4.06 -14.26 6.49
CA LEU A 39 3.36 -14.62 5.26
C LEU A 39 1.92 -14.09 5.24
N ASP A 40 1.42 -13.79 4.04
CA ASP A 40 0.01 -13.55 3.73
C ASP A 40 -0.88 -14.75 4.13
N TRP A 41 -2.18 -14.51 4.36
CA TRP A 41 -3.19 -15.51 4.81
C TRP A 41 -2.85 -16.30 6.09
N THR A 42 -1.86 -15.88 6.88
CA THR A 42 -1.61 -16.46 8.20
C THR A 42 -2.50 -15.80 9.28
N PRO A 43 -2.89 -16.52 10.36
CA PRO A 43 -3.89 -16.04 11.31
C PRO A 43 -3.52 -14.72 12.00
N THR A 44 -2.28 -14.59 12.48
CA THR A 44 -1.84 -13.40 13.21
C THR A 44 -1.69 -12.18 12.28
N CYS A 45 -1.13 -12.37 11.09
CA CYS A 45 -0.99 -11.30 10.11
C CYS A 45 -2.36 -10.78 9.64
N SER A 46 -3.34 -11.69 9.51
CA SER A 46 -4.73 -11.34 9.14
C SER A 46 -5.49 -10.60 10.25
N GLN A 47 -4.91 -10.44 11.44
CA GLN A 47 -5.40 -9.54 12.49
C GLN A 47 -4.64 -8.21 12.48
N GLU A 48 -3.30 -8.25 12.36
CA GLU A 48 -2.45 -7.06 12.46
C GLU A 48 -2.63 -6.09 11.28
N VAL A 49 -2.73 -6.59 10.05
CA VAL A 49 -2.85 -5.73 8.87
C VAL A 49 -4.16 -4.93 8.87
N PRO A 50 -5.34 -5.53 9.15
CA PRO A 50 -6.56 -4.76 9.33
C PRO A 50 -6.53 -3.81 10.53
N GLU A 51 -5.87 -4.17 11.63
CA GLU A 51 -5.71 -3.28 12.78
C GLU A 51 -4.85 -2.05 12.42
N ALA A 52 -3.76 -2.25 11.68
CA ALA A 52 -2.95 -1.15 11.16
C ALA A 52 -3.74 -0.27 10.19
N GLN A 53 -4.57 -0.86 9.33
CA GLN A 53 -5.48 -0.15 8.42
C GLN A 53 -6.45 0.76 9.21
N GLN A 54 -7.04 0.26 10.29
CA GLN A 54 -7.96 1.03 11.15
C GLN A 54 -7.24 2.18 11.87
N LEU A 55 -5.98 1.98 12.25
CA LEU A 55 -5.18 2.97 12.98
C LEU A 55 -4.39 3.92 12.07
N LEU A 56 -4.51 3.81 10.74
CA LEU A 56 -3.85 4.72 9.78
C LEU A 56 -4.01 6.21 10.11
N PRO A 57 -5.18 6.72 10.55
CA PRO A 57 -5.30 8.12 10.93
C PRO A 57 -4.32 8.55 12.04
N ARG A 58 -4.01 7.65 12.98
CA ARG A 58 -3.03 7.93 14.05
C ARG A 58 -1.60 7.95 13.52
N PHE A 59 -1.24 6.96 12.68
CA PHE A 59 0.07 6.95 12.03
C PHE A 59 0.28 8.21 11.17
N ARG A 60 -0.74 8.62 10.43
CA ARG A 60 -0.70 9.83 9.60
C ARG A 60 -0.56 11.10 10.43
N ALA A 61 -1.28 11.19 11.55
CA ALA A 61 -1.15 12.32 12.49
C ALA A 61 0.26 12.42 13.08
N ALA A 62 0.95 11.29 13.25
CA ALA A 62 2.35 11.19 13.64
C ALA A 62 3.34 11.23 12.44
N HIS A 63 2.92 11.82 11.31
CA HIS A 63 3.69 11.93 10.07
C HIS A 63 4.34 10.62 9.58
N THR A 64 3.76 9.47 9.93
CA THR A 64 4.34 8.15 9.72
C THR A 64 3.63 7.40 8.60
N GLN A 65 4.39 6.97 7.60
CA GLN A 65 3.95 6.03 6.59
C GLN A 65 4.13 4.59 7.11
N VAL A 66 3.04 3.82 7.12
CA VAL A 66 3.10 2.37 7.38
C VAL A 66 3.43 1.64 6.08
N LEU A 67 4.42 0.74 6.11
CA LEU A 67 4.76 -0.16 5.01
C LEU A 67 4.75 -1.59 5.55
N GLY A 68 3.83 -2.45 5.08
CA GLY A 68 3.91 -3.89 5.33
C GLY A 68 4.97 -4.50 4.42
N VAL A 69 5.76 -5.46 4.91
CA VAL A 69 6.78 -6.16 4.10
C VAL A 69 6.67 -7.66 4.37
N SER A 70 6.65 -8.47 3.32
CA SER A 70 6.89 -9.91 3.41
C SER A 70 7.56 -10.43 2.14
N VAL A 71 7.93 -11.70 2.17
CA VAL A 71 8.50 -12.43 1.03
C VAL A 71 7.45 -12.87 0.00
N ASP A 72 6.18 -12.51 0.18
CA ASP A 72 5.11 -12.85 -0.75
C ASP A 72 5.16 -11.98 -2.02
N SER A 73 4.60 -12.48 -3.12
CA SER A 73 4.57 -11.73 -4.38
C SER A 73 3.55 -10.59 -4.34
N VAL A 74 3.73 -9.56 -5.18
CA VAL A 74 2.73 -8.48 -5.36
C VAL A 74 1.32 -9.00 -5.69
N TYR A 75 1.22 -10.15 -6.37
CA TYR A 75 -0.07 -10.76 -6.70
C TYR A 75 -0.73 -11.41 -5.47
N CYS A 76 0.07 -11.98 -4.57
CA CYS A 76 -0.41 -12.49 -3.29
C CYS A 76 -0.99 -11.33 -2.47
N HIS A 77 -0.19 -10.28 -2.26
CA HIS A 77 -0.62 -9.11 -1.50
C HIS A 77 -1.87 -8.46 -2.08
N ALA A 78 -1.98 -8.33 -3.41
CA ALA A 78 -3.12 -7.68 -4.04
C ALA A 78 -4.44 -8.44 -3.77
N ASN A 79 -4.41 -9.77 -3.82
CA ASN A 79 -5.59 -10.58 -3.53
C ASN A 79 -5.82 -10.69 -2.02
N TRP A 80 -4.78 -10.83 -1.20
CA TRP A 80 -4.92 -10.89 0.25
C TRP A 80 -5.48 -9.59 0.83
N ALA A 81 -4.97 -8.43 0.40
CA ALA A 81 -5.51 -7.13 0.76
C ALA A 81 -7.01 -7.03 0.45
N LYS A 82 -7.44 -7.55 -0.71
CA LYS A 82 -8.85 -7.58 -1.09
C LYS A 82 -9.66 -8.48 -0.17
N ASP A 83 -9.15 -9.68 0.14
CA ASP A 83 -9.80 -10.64 1.05
C ASP A 83 -9.96 -10.07 2.46
N LEU A 84 -9.03 -9.21 2.91
CA LEU A 84 -9.10 -8.48 4.18
C LEU A 84 -10.12 -7.32 4.19
N GLY A 85 -10.84 -7.08 3.10
CA GLY A 85 -11.76 -5.94 2.96
C GLY A 85 -11.11 -4.66 2.43
N GLY A 86 -9.85 -4.76 1.98
CA GLY A 86 -9.05 -3.69 1.40
C GLY A 86 -7.98 -3.17 2.36
N VAL A 87 -6.78 -2.94 1.82
CA VAL A 87 -5.62 -2.37 2.52
C VAL A 87 -5.08 -1.23 1.66
N SER A 88 -5.10 0.00 2.17
CA SER A 88 -4.75 1.20 1.41
C SER A 88 -3.29 1.62 1.59
N PHE A 89 -2.63 1.17 2.66
CA PHE A 89 -1.18 1.35 2.82
C PHE A 89 -0.38 0.29 2.04
N PRO A 90 0.85 0.58 1.60
CA PRO A 90 1.63 -0.34 0.78
C PRO A 90 1.96 -1.66 1.50
N LEU A 91 1.67 -2.78 0.83
CA LEU A 91 2.23 -4.10 1.15
C LEU A 91 3.33 -4.40 0.14
N LEU A 92 4.57 -4.36 0.59
CA LEU A 92 5.78 -4.44 -0.22
C LEU A 92 6.27 -5.88 -0.34
N SER A 93 6.52 -6.28 -1.58
CA SER A 93 6.95 -7.63 -1.93
C SER A 93 8.48 -7.74 -1.94
N ASP A 94 9.06 -8.39 -0.93
CA ASP A 94 10.48 -8.78 -0.87
C ASP A 94 10.70 -10.18 -1.51
N PHE A 95 10.02 -10.42 -2.63
CA PHE A 95 9.90 -11.74 -3.25
C PHE A 95 11.13 -12.17 -4.06
N GLN A 96 11.82 -11.24 -4.76
CA GLN A 96 12.95 -11.58 -5.62
C GLN A 96 13.99 -10.44 -5.77
N PRO A 97 15.27 -10.65 -5.40
CA PRO A 97 15.80 -11.81 -4.69
C PRO A 97 15.12 -12.02 -3.34
N LYS A 98 14.60 -13.22 -3.09
CA LYS A 98 13.72 -13.50 -1.95
C LYS A 98 14.37 -13.10 -0.64
N GLY A 99 13.78 -12.15 0.10
CA GLY A 99 14.26 -11.73 1.41
C GLY A 99 15.46 -10.77 1.39
N GLU A 100 15.79 -10.14 0.25
CA GLU A 100 16.95 -9.24 0.18
C GLU A 100 16.83 -8.08 1.18
N THR A 101 15.65 -7.45 1.25
CA THR A 101 15.37 -6.37 2.19
C THR A 101 15.35 -6.89 3.62
N GLY A 102 14.65 -8.01 3.87
CA GLY A 102 14.63 -8.65 5.17
C GLY A 102 16.04 -9.00 5.69
N ARG A 103 16.97 -9.39 4.82
CA ARG A 103 18.38 -9.62 5.19
C ARG A 103 19.12 -8.34 5.57
N LYS A 104 18.95 -7.26 4.80
CA LYS A 104 19.55 -5.94 5.12
C LYS A 104 19.13 -5.44 6.49
N TYR A 105 17.87 -5.68 6.88
CA TYR A 105 17.34 -5.32 8.19
C TYR A 105 17.59 -6.40 9.27
N GLY A 106 18.14 -7.56 8.89
CA GLY A 106 18.44 -8.67 9.79
C GLY A 106 17.20 -9.30 10.42
N VAL A 107 16.11 -9.42 9.64
CA VAL A 107 14.81 -10.00 10.01
C VAL A 107 14.44 -11.22 9.14
N TYR A 108 15.18 -11.52 8.07
CA TYR A 108 14.94 -12.72 7.26
C TYR A 108 15.42 -14.00 7.99
N LEU A 109 14.56 -15.01 8.03
CA LEU A 109 14.82 -16.30 8.67
C LEU A 109 15.21 -17.34 7.61
N GLU A 110 16.51 -17.57 7.43
CA GLU A 110 17.06 -18.40 6.34
C GLU A 110 16.44 -19.80 6.27
N GLU A 111 16.34 -20.49 7.42
CA GLU A 111 15.81 -21.87 7.47
C GLU A 111 14.32 -21.95 7.09
N ALA A 112 13.55 -20.92 7.43
CA ALA A 112 12.11 -20.89 7.19
C ALA A 112 11.74 -20.23 5.85
N GLY A 113 12.64 -19.44 5.27
CA GLY A 113 12.39 -18.73 4.02
C GLY A 113 11.29 -17.67 4.12
N ILE A 114 11.19 -17.02 5.28
CA ILE A 114 10.19 -16.00 5.63
C ILE A 114 10.86 -14.86 6.41
N GLU A 115 10.13 -13.78 6.61
CA GLU A 115 10.55 -12.72 7.52
C GLU A 115 10.05 -12.98 8.96
N ASP A 116 10.79 -12.45 9.91
CA ASP A 116 10.38 -12.35 11.29
C ASP A 116 9.25 -11.31 11.46
N ARG A 117 8.49 -11.42 12.55
CA ARG A 117 7.50 -10.40 12.91
C ARG A 117 8.19 -9.25 13.63
N ALA A 118 8.81 -8.40 12.82
CA ALA A 118 9.60 -7.27 13.30
C ALA A 118 8.96 -5.92 12.92
N THR A 119 9.26 -4.91 13.74
CA THR A 119 8.91 -3.52 13.49
C THR A 119 10.17 -2.69 13.53
N VAL A 120 10.37 -1.89 12.49
CA VAL A 120 11.46 -0.90 12.42
C VAL A 120 10.86 0.46 12.14
N PHE A 121 11.13 1.43 13.02
CA PHE A 121 10.75 2.83 12.80
C PHE A 121 11.97 3.60 12.30
N VAL A 122 11.83 4.21 11.12
CA VAL A 122 12.83 5.06 10.49
C VAL A 122 12.32 6.49 10.51
N ASP A 123 13.11 7.41 11.05
CA ASP A 123 12.73 8.82 11.03
C ASP A 123 12.90 9.46 9.63
N CYS A 124 12.50 10.71 9.50
CA CYS A 124 12.50 11.41 8.20
C CYS A 124 13.92 11.77 7.72
N SER A 125 14.95 11.59 8.55
CA SER A 125 16.35 11.72 8.18
C SER A 125 16.98 10.38 7.75
N GLY A 126 16.20 9.30 7.76
CA GLY A 126 16.65 7.96 7.36
C GLY A 126 17.37 7.21 8.48
N ILE A 127 17.17 7.60 9.75
CA ILE A 127 17.80 6.93 10.90
C ILE A 127 16.79 6.06 11.63
N VAL A 128 17.19 4.83 11.98
CA VAL A 128 16.38 3.92 12.77
C VAL A 128 16.26 4.45 14.20
N ARG A 129 15.03 4.70 14.67
CA ARG A 129 14.76 5.10 16.07
C ARG A 129 14.20 3.99 16.92
N HIS A 130 13.60 2.97 16.31
CA HIS A 130 13.10 1.80 17.00
C HIS A 130 13.26 0.55 16.15
N SER A 131 13.55 -0.58 16.81
CA SER A 131 13.73 -1.88 16.17
C SER A 131 13.38 -2.97 17.18
N SER A 132 12.35 -3.77 16.91
CA SER A 132 11.88 -4.82 17.81
C SER A 132 11.29 -5.99 17.05
N SER A 133 11.43 -7.20 17.58
CA SER A 133 10.75 -8.41 17.09
C SER A 133 9.94 -9.05 18.21
N VAL A 134 8.79 -9.63 17.83
CA VAL A 134 7.98 -10.49 18.72
C VAL A 134 8.06 -11.97 18.32
N THR A 135 9.01 -12.35 17.46
CA THR A 135 9.14 -13.66 16.80
C THR A 135 7.99 -13.97 15.83
N PRO A 136 8.13 -14.94 14.90
CA PRO A 136 7.09 -15.20 13.89
C PRO A 136 5.72 -15.58 14.48
N LYS A 137 5.74 -16.25 15.63
CA LYS A 137 4.55 -16.73 16.36
C LYS A 137 3.94 -15.68 17.29
N GLY A 138 4.68 -14.63 17.64
CA GLY A 138 4.14 -13.56 18.48
C GLY A 138 3.14 -12.70 17.73
N LYS A 139 2.55 -11.74 18.44
CA LYS A 139 1.62 -10.75 17.91
C LYS A 139 2.11 -9.36 18.31
N ARG A 140 2.19 -8.45 17.35
CA ARG A 140 2.47 -7.03 17.60
C ARG A 140 1.23 -6.36 18.18
N ASP A 141 1.46 -5.48 19.14
CA ASP A 141 0.45 -4.54 19.60
C ASP A 141 0.49 -3.30 18.70
N VAL A 142 -0.45 -3.21 17.75
CA VAL A 142 -0.48 -2.14 16.74
C VAL A 142 -0.87 -0.80 17.37
N ALA A 143 -1.72 -0.81 18.40
CA ALA A 143 -2.09 0.39 19.14
C ALA A 143 -0.90 0.97 19.94
N ALA A 144 -0.10 0.11 20.57
CA ALA A 144 1.14 0.52 21.22
C ALA A 144 2.16 1.05 20.20
N LEU A 145 2.24 0.43 19.02
CA LEU A 145 3.08 0.93 17.93
C LEU A 145 2.65 2.32 17.45
N ALA A 146 1.35 2.57 17.26
CA ALA A 146 0.86 3.90 16.89
C ALA A 146 1.27 4.95 17.94
N LYS A 147 1.14 4.61 19.24
CA LYS A 147 1.58 5.48 20.35
C LYS A 147 3.09 5.73 20.36
N LEU A 148 3.88 4.71 20.01
CA LEU A 148 5.33 4.84 19.86
C LEU A 148 5.66 5.81 18.72
N CYS A 149 4.99 5.69 17.56
CA CYS A 149 5.18 6.60 16.43
C CYS A 149 4.84 8.04 16.81
N GLU A 150 3.73 8.26 17.53
CA GLU A 150 3.34 9.58 18.06
C GLU A 150 4.41 10.18 18.99
N SER A 151 5.02 9.35 19.84
CA SER A 151 6.06 9.80 20.77
C SER A 151 7.36 10.16 20.02
N LEU A 152 7.77 9.33 19.06
CA LEU A 152 8.97 9.57 18.25
C LEU A 152 8.82 10.77 17.30
N ASP A 153 7.62 10.99 16.76
CA ASP A 153 7.30 12.18 15.95
C ASP A 153 7.40 13.46 16.80
N ALA A 154 6.89 13.44 18.04
CA ALA A 154 6.97 14.59 18.94
C ALA A 154 8.42 14.95 19.36
N GLU A 155 9.31 13.97 19.40
CA GLU A 155 10.75 14.16 19.67
C GLU A 155 11.55 14.54 18.42
N SER A 156 10.95 14.40 17.23
CA SER A 156 11.59 14.62 15.94
C SER A 156 11.95 16.10 15.74
N THR A 157 13.21 16.36 15.40
CA THR A 157 13.71 17.70 15.06
C THR A 157 13.84 17.91 13.55
N GLY A 158 13.47 16.90 12.76
CA GLY A 158 13.56 16.93 11.30
C GLY A 158 12.57 17.89 10.66
N LYS A 159 12.93 18.46 9.50
CA LYS A 159 12.02 19.27 8.70
C LYS A 159 11.08 18.34 7.93
N LEU A 160 9.89 18.11 8.47
CA LEU A 160 8.82 17.41 7.77
C LEU A 160 8.08 18.37 6.84
N GLU A 161 7.92 17.98 5.58
CA GLU A 161 7.01 18.66 4.66
C GLU A 161 5.57 18.57 5.17
N LYS A 162 4.78 19.62 4.90
CA LYS A 162 3.38 19.66 5.27
C LYS A 162 2.61 18.53 4.56
N LEU A 163 1.83 17.77 5.32
CA LEU A 163 0.90 16.78 4.78
C LEU A 163 -0.06 17.49 3.81
N THR A 164 -0.13 17.00 2.56
CA THR A 164 -1.14 17.43 1.61
C THR A 164 -2.21 16.35 1.54
N GLU A 165 -3.46 16.75 1.73
CA GLU A 165 -4.59 15.83 1.59
C GLU A 165 -4.79 15.47 0.12
N PRO A 166 -5.04 14.19 -0.21
CA PRO A 166 -5.38 13.81 -1.56
C PRO A 166 -6.69 14.51 -2.00
N ALA A 167 -6.74 14.95 -3.25
CA ALA A 167 -7.86 15.73 -3.78
C ALA A 167 -9.18 14.92 -3.88
N GLY A 168 -9.10 13.60 -3.81
CA GLY A 168 -10.22 12.69 -4.05
C GLY A 168 -10.50 12.49 -5.54
N LEU A 169 -11.46 11.61 -5.83
CA LEU A 169 -11.92 11.39 -7.20
C LEU A 169 -12.88 12.53 -7.62
N PRO A 170 -12.77 13.05 -8.86
CA PRO A 170 -13.76 13.98 -9.38
C PRO A 170 -15.16 13.37 -9.40
N LYS A 171 -16.18 14.21 -9.19
CA LYS A 171 -17.58 13.76 -9.18
C LYS A 171 -17.96 13.19 -10.55
N GLY A 172 -18.60 12.03 -10.56
CA GLY A 172 -19.01 11.34 -11.80
C GLY A 172 -17.88 10.55 -12.47
N THR A 173 -16.77 10.32 -11.76
CA THR A 173 -15.74 9.36 -12.20
C THR A 173 -16.36 7.97 -12.34
N ARG A 174 -16.18 7.35 -13.51
CA ARG A 174 -16.75 6.03 -13.84
C ARG A 174 -15.66 5.07 -14.30
N LEU A 175 -15.75 3.82 -13.86
CA LEU A 175 -14.85 2.76 -14.29
C LEU A 175 -15.63 1.71 -15.09
N PHE A 176 -15.35 1.62 -16.38
CA PHE A 176 -15.90 0.60 -17.27
C PHE A 176 -15.00 -0.64 -17.24
N VAL A 177 -15.59 -1.82 -17.10
CA VAL A 177 -14.89 -3.09 -16.98
C VAL A 177 -15.47 -4.17 -17.88
N LYS A 178 -14.65 -5.19 -18.17
CA LYS A 178 -15.05 -6.36 -18.96
C LYS A 178 -14.96 -7.65 -18.13
N SER A 179 -15.96 -8.51 -18.24
CA SER A 179 -15.94 -9.83 -17.61
C SER A 179 -14.78 -10.68 -18.12
N ARG A 180 -14.17 -11.48 -17.23
CA ARG A 180 -13.05 -12.38 -17.54
C ARG A 180 -11.82 -11.67 -18.17
N CYS A 181 -11.62 -10.39 -17.87
CA CYS A 181 -10.45 -9.62 -18.30
C CYS A 181 -9.48 -9.41 -17.12
N GLY A 182 -8.22 -9.82 -17.28
CA GLY A 182 -7.18 -9.65 -16.25
C GLY A 182 -6.92 -8.18 -15.90
N PHE A 183 -6.89 -7.31 -16.91
CA PHE A 183 -6.69 -5.86 -16.71
C PHE A 183 -7.86 -5.21 -15.98
N SER A 184 -9.10 -5.59 -16.32
CA SER A 184 -10.28 -5.13 -15.57
C SER A 184 -10.27 -5.65 -14.13
N ARG A 185 -9.87 -6.91 -13.92
CA ARG A 185 -9.72 -7.48 -12.58
C ARG A 185 -8.68 -6.70 -11.76
N ALA A 186 -7.55 -6.33 -12.35
CA ALA A 186 -6.53 -5.53 -11.68
C ALA A 186 -7.07 -4.17 -11.22
N ALA A 187 -7.77 -3.44 -12.10
CA ALA A 187 -8.39 -2.15 -11.75
C ALA A 187 -9.44 -2.30 -10.62
N LEU A 188 -10.25 -3.37 -10.65
CA LEU A 188 -11.24 -3.66 -9.60
C LEU A 188 -10.59 -4.00 -8.25
N ILE A 189 -9.52 -4.79 -8.25
CA ILE A 189 -8.75 -5.11 -7.04
C ILE A 189 -8.18 -3.83 -6.43
N ALA A 190 -7.59 -2.95 -7.24
CA ALA A 190 -7.09 -1.68 -6.75
C ALA A 190 -8.18 -0.78 -6.17
N ARG A 191 -9.33 -0.65 -6.84
CA ARG A 191 -10.51 0.07 -6.32
C ARG A 191 -10.93 -0.48 -4.94
N ASP A 192 -11.01 -1.80 -4.82
CA ASP A 192 -11.42 -2.45 -3.57
C ASP A 192 -10.39 -2.20 -2.44
N ASN A 193 -9.09 -2.32 -2.75
CA ASN A 193 -8.00 -2.08 -1.80
C ASN A 193 -7.91 -0.63 -1.33
N LEU A 194 -8.29 0.32 -2.19
CA LEU A 194 -8.35 1.75 -1.87
C LEU A 194 -9.68 2.18 -1.21
N HIS A 195 -10.58 1.25 -0.90
CA HIS A 195 -11.90 1.51 -0.31
C HIS A 195 -12.77 2.48 -1.13
N LEU A 196 -12.68 2.38 -2.46
CA LEU A 196 -13.38 3.30 -3.38
C LEU A 196 -14.73 2.78 -3.87
N LYS A 197 -15.30 1.74 -3.23
CA LYS A 197 -16.57 1.15 -3.68
C LYS A 197 -17.74 2.13 -3.69
N ASP A 198 -17.76 3.05 -2.73
CA ASP A 198 -18.83 4.06 -2.61
C ASP A 198 -18.51 5.37 -3.37
N GLN A 199 -17.29 5.49 -3.92
CA GLN A 199 -16.81 6.69 -4.60
C GLN A 199 -16.60 6.49 -6.11
N LEU A 200 -16.39 5.25 -6.55
CA LEU A 200 -16.12 4.89 -7.94
C LEU A 200 -17.17 3.91 -8.46
N GLU A 201 -18.10 4.45 -9.24
CA GLU A 201 -19.11 3.66 -9.94
C GLU A 201 -18.46 2.75 -11.00
N VAL A 202 -18.93 1.51 -11.07
CA VAL A 202 -18.41 0.51 -12.01
C VAL A 202 -19.52 0.00 -12.91
N HIS A 203 -19.26 0.02 -14.21
CA HIS A 203 -20.17 -0.48 -15.24
C HIS A 203 -19.54 -1.63 -16.02
N ASN A 204 -20.25 -2.76 -16.13
CA ASN A 204 -19.72 -3.94 -16.83
C ASN A 204 -20.20 -4.00 -18.27
N VAL A 205 -19.34 -3.61 -19.22
CA VAL A 205 -19.70 -3.56 -20.66
C VAL A 205 -19.96 -4.93 -21.29
N THR A 206 -19.65 -6.03 -20.59
CA THR A 206 -20.02 -7.39 -21.04
C THR A 206 -21.45 -7.77 -20.64
N GLN A 207 -21.94 -7.21 -19.53
CA GLN A 207 -23.24 -7.56 -18.94
C GLN A 207 -24.30 -6.50 -19.24
N GLU A 208 -23.87 -5.25 -19.44
CA GLU A 208 -24.73 -4.08 -19.61
C GLU A 208 -24.51 -3.48 -21.01
N ALA A 209 -25.50 -3.63 -21.89
CA ALA A 209 -25.43 -3.07 -23.25
C ALA A 209 -25.40 -1.52 -23.24
N GLU A 210 -26.11 -0.91 -22.28
CA GLU A 210 -26.11 0.54 -22.07
C GLU A 210 -24.73 1.04 -21.66
N ALA A 211 -24.04 0.36 -20.74
CA ALA A 211 -22.67 0.71 -20.34
C ALA A 211 -21.69 0.67 -21.51
N ARG A 212 -21.82 -0.32 -22.42
CA ARG A 212 -21.00 -0.40 -23.62
C ARG A 212 -21.25 0.78 -24.56
N THR A 213 -22.51 1.17 -24.70
CA THR A 213 -22.92 2.30 -25.56
C THR A 213 -22.41 3.62 -24.99
N ASP A 214 -22.53 3.81 -23.67
CA ASP A 214 -22.02 4.96 -22.95
C ASP A 214 -20.49 5.06 -23.03
N LEU A 215 -19.76 3.95 -22.82
CA LEU A 215 -18.30 3.92 -23.02
C LEU A 215 -17.90 4.38 -24.43
N LEU A 216 -18.58 3.87 -25.46
CA LEU A 216 -18.30 4.24 -26.85
C LEU A 216 -18.58 5.72 -27.11
N HIS A 217 -19.69 6.24 -26.57
CA HIS A 217 -20.05 7.66 -26.70
C HIS A 217 -19.04 8.58 -25.99
N LEU A 218 -18.59 8.22 -24.80
CA LEU A 218 -17.66 9.03 -24.01
C LEU A 218 -16.23 9.02 -24.54
N THR A 219 -15.79 7.90 -25.13
CA THR A 219 -14.36 7.67 -25.42
C THR A 219 -14.07 7.45 -26.90
N GLY A 220 -15.09 7.25 -27.73
CA GLY A 220 -14.95 6.85 -29.13
C GLY A 220 -14.40 5.44 -29.34
N ARG A 221 -14.26 4.65 -28.26
CA ARG A 221 -13.71 3.28 -28.28
C ARG A 221 -14.55 2.36 -27.39
N ASP A 222 -14.56 1.07 -27.67
CA ASP A 222 -15.20 0.05 -26.82
C ASP A 222 -14.18 -0.75 -25.96
N GLN A 223 -12.99 -0.18 -25.76
CA GLN A 223 -11.91 -0.78 -24.99
C GLN A 223 -12.16 -0.64 -23.48
N ALA A 224 -12.22 -1.79 -22.79
CA ALA A 224 -12.25 -1.90 -21.33
C ALA A 224 -11.06 -2.72 -20.80
N PRO A 225 -10.48 -2.40 -19.62
CA PRO A 225 -10.97 -1.38 -18.69
C PRO A 225 -10.80 0.04 -19.21
N CYS A 226 -11.64 0.95 -18.72
CA CYS A 226 -11.51 2.37 -18.98
C CYS A 226 -12.00 3.16 -17.77
N LEU A 227 -11.15 3.99 -17.19
CA LEU A 227 -11.55 5.01 -16.23
C LEU A 227 -11.88 6.29 -17.00
N VAL A 228 -13.02 6.90 -16.74
CA VAL A 228 -13.36 8.24 -17.24
C VAL A 228 -13.44 9.17 -16.04
N ALA A 229 -12.49 10.08 -15.91
CA ALA A 229 -12.44 11.09 -14.86
C ALA A 229 -12.35 12.48 -15.51
N ASP A 230 -13.22 13.42 -15.12
CA ASP A 230 -13.33 14.75 -15.75
C ASP A 230 -13.39 14.73 -17.28
N GLY A 231 -14.13 13.75 -17.83
CA GLY A 231 -14.27 13.55 -19.28
C GLY A 231 -13.02 13.03 -19.99
N LYS A 232 -11.94 12.70 -19.26
CA LYS A 232 -10.71 12.15 -19.83
C LYS A 232 -10.67 10.62 -19.65
N PRO A 233 -10.58 9.85 -20.74
CA PRO A 233 -10.46 8.40 -20.65
C PRO A 233 -9.03 7.94 -20.36
N ILE A 234 -8.89 6.90 -19.54
CA ILE A 234 -7.65 6.18 -19.23
C ILE A 234 -7.93 4.69 -19.45
N HIS A 235 -7.27 4.06 -20.42
CA HIS A 235 -7.56 2.68 -20.82
C HIS A 235 -6.59 1.64 -20.24
N GLU A 236 -5.34 2.02 -19.97
CA GLU A 236 -4.34 1.10 -19.46
C GLU A 236 -4.56 0.85 -17.97
N SER A 237 -4.70 -0.41 -17.56
CA SER A 237 -5.02 -0.72 -16.16
C SER A 237 -3.95 -0.21 -15.19
N ALA A 238 -2.67 -0.21 -15.59
CA ALA A 238 -1.60 0.33 -14.76
C ALA A 238 -1.77 1.84 -14.54
N ASP A 239 -2.18 2.59 -15.56
CA ASP A 239 -2.42 4.03 -15.46
C ASP A 239 -3.70 4.34 -14.69
N ILE A 240 -4.74 3.51 -14.84
CA ILE A 240 -5.94 3.58 -14.00
C ILE A 240 -5.57 3.42 -12.53
N ILE A 241 -4.80 2.38 -12.19
CA ILE A 241 -4.39 2.13 -10.81
C ILE A 241 -3.56 3.29 -10.28
N ARG A 242 -2.57 3.78 -11.04
CA ARG A 242 -1.77 4.95 -10.67
C ARG A 242 -2.64 6.19 -10.43
N TYR A 243 -3.63 6.43 -11.29
CA TYR A 243 -4.56 7.54 -11.12
C TYR A 243 -5.35 7.42 -9.81
N LEU A 244 -5.95 6.26 -9.54
CA LEU A 244 -6.74 6.04 -8.32
C LEU A 244 -5.89 6.25 -7.06
N VAL A 245 -4.67 5.74 -7.05
CA VAL A 245 -3.74 5.88 -5.93
C VAL A 245 -3.35 7.34 -5.70
N ASN A 246 -2.97 8.07 -6.75
CA ASN A 246 -2.57 9.47 -6.62
C ASN A 246 -3.73 10.38 -6.20
N ALA A 247 -4.96 10.01 -6.59
CA ALA A 247 -6.14 10.76 -6.21
C ALA A 247 -6.58 10.51 -4.76
N THR A 248 -6.10 9.44 -4.10
CA THR A 248 -6.68 8.96 -2.83
C THR A 248 -5.65 8.68 -1.73
N THR A 249 -4.36 8.75 -2.04
CA THR A 249 -3.28 8.56 -1.07
C THR A 249 -2.31 9.74 -1.11
N ASP A 250 -1.65 10.01 0.01
CA ASP A 250 -0.62 11.05 0.14
C ASP A 250 0.80 10.49 -0.05
N LEU A 251 0.90 9.31 -0.66
CA LEU A 251 2.15 8.62 -0.92
C LEU A 251 2.97 9.34 -2.00
N PRO A 252 4.31 9.35 -1.89
CA PRO A 252 5.18 9.86 -2.94
C PRO A 252 4.93 9.10 -4.25
N GLY A 253 4.86 9.86 -5.36
CA GLY A 253 4.67 9.33 -6.72
C GLY A 253 5.96 8.81 -7.35
#